data_AF-A0A0D2NPY7-F1
#
_entry.id   AF-A0A0D2NPY7-F1
#
_cell.length_a   1.000
_cell.length_b   1.000
_cell.length_c   1.000
_cell.angle_alpha   90.00
_cell.angle_beta   90.00
_cell.angle_gamma   90.00
#
_symmetry.space_group_name_H-M   'P 1'
#
loop_
_entity.id
_entity.type
_entity.pdbx_description
1 polymer ?
#
loop_
_entity_poly.entity_id
_entity_poly.type
_entity_poly.pdbx_seq_one_letter_code
_entity_poly.pdbx_strand_id
1 'polypeptide(L)'
;MLLQVHVKRSVLGEEVAIPSESDKSSHFFKPPKPLVRKSKLVLVDLAGSERVQKSGSEGHMLEEAKFINLSLSALGKCINALAENSAHVPIRDSKLTRLLRDSFGGTAKTSLIVTIGPSPRHRGETTSTILFGQRVENMLRIKDEFDYKSLAKRLEIQLDKLVAENERQQKAFDDEVERINLEAQNRVSEVERNFTDALEKERLKCHMEYMESVKKLE
;
A
#
# COMPACT_ATOMS: atom_id res chain seq x y z
N MET A 1 26.99 25.49 2.53
CA MET A 1 25.54 25.58 2.84
C MET A 1 25.14 24.22 3.38
N LEU A 2 24.58 24.10 4.59
CA LEU A 2 24.14 22.79 5.10
C LEU A 2 22.68 22.55 4.69
N LEU A 3 22.41 21.53 3.87
CA LEU A 3 21.06 21.15 3.48
C LEU A 3 20.62 19.95 4.35
N GLN A 4 19.95 20.21 5.47
CA GLN A 4 19.37 19.16 6.30
C GLN A 4 18.00 18.74 5.77
N VAL A 5 17.85 17.51 5.24
CA VAL A 5 16.56 17.05 4.71
C VAL A 5 16.19 15.61 5.11
N HIS A 6 15.11 15.53 5.89
CA HIS A 6 14.03 14.51 5.86
C HIS A 6 13.80 13.41 6.90
N VAL A 7 12.57 13.37 7.41
CA VAL A 7 11.90 12.18 7.93
C VAL A 7 10.58 11.98 7.19
N LYS A 8 10.41 10.84 6.50
CA LYS A 8 9.14 10.45 5.86
C LYS A 8 8.19 9.91 6.95
N ARG A 9 7.07 10.61 7.22
CA ARG A 9 5.98 10.06 8.05
C ARG A 9 4.93 9.48 7.12
N SER A 10 4.77 8.15 7.15
CA SER A 10 3.64 7.48 6.48
C SER A 10 2.34 7.89 7.17
N VAL A 11 1.38 8.30 6.33
CA VAL A 11 -0.01 8.73 6.56
C VAL A 11 -0.60 8.28 7.91
N LEU A 12 -1.18 9.26 8.62
CA LEU A 12 -2.08 9.05 9.76
C LEU A 12 -3.28 8.22 9.28
N GLY A 13 -3.37 6.97 9.74
CA GLY A 13 -4.68 6.35 9.89
C GLY A 13 -5.33 6.98 11.13
N GLU A 14 -6.55 7.47 10.96
CA GLU A 14 -7.39 8.03 12.03
C GLU A 14 -7.27 7.20 13.32
N GLU A 15 -7.08 7.89 14.44
CA GLU A 15 -7.26 7.30 15.77
C GLU A 15 -8.72 6.89 15.90
N VAL A 16 -8.98 5.58 15.82
CA VAL A 16 -10.31 5.04 16.12
C VAL A 16 -10.48 5.09 17.62
N ALA A 17 -11.27 6.05 18.08
CA ALA A 17 -11.78 6.10 19.45
C ALA A 17 -12.48 4.79 19.79
N ILE A 18 -12.18 4.25 20.98
CA ILE A 18 -12.78 3.04 21.53
C ILE A 18 -14.22 3.38 21.97
N PRO A 19 -15.30 2.83 21.38
CA PRO A 19 -16.62 2.96 21.94
C PRO A 19 -16.86 1.86 22.97
N SER A 20 -17.37 2.26 24.13
CA SER A 20 -17.86 1.41 25.21
C SER A 20 -18.88 0.37 24.72
N GLU A 21 -18.77 -0.84 25.27
CA GLU A 21 -19.61 -2.00 25.00
C GLU A 21 -21.12 -1.69 25.13
N SER A 22 -21.85 -1.80 24.03
CA SER A 22 -23.19 -2.44 23.94
C SER A 22 -23.85 -2.11 22.61
N ASP A 23 -23.55 -2.87 21.55
CA ASP A 23 -24.63 -3.28 20.64
C ASP A 23 -24.23 -4.48 19.77
N LYS A 24 -25.13 -5.46 19.70
CA LYS A 24 -24.98 -6.67 18.88
C LYS A 24 -25.51 -6.38 17.48
N SER A 25 -24.64 -5.99 16.56
CA SER A 25 -24.88 -6.16 15.13
C SER A 25 -23.58 -6.55 14.42
N SER A 26 -23.72 -7.38 13.39
CA SER A 26 -22.65 -8.03 12.62
C SER A 26 -21.72 -7.02 11.92
N HIS A 27 -20.81 -6.40 12.66
CA HIS A 27 -19.74 -5.58 12.10
C HIS A 27 -18.50 -6.44 11.87
N PHE A 28 -18.10 -6.57 10.61
CA PHE A 28 -16.80 -7.08 10.20
C PHE A 28 -15.68 -6.38 11.00
N PHE A 29 -15.16 -7.05 12.03
CA PHE A 29 -13.94 -6.64 12.71
C PHE A 29 -12.77 -6.77 11.73
N LYS A 30 -12.43 -5.67 11.04
CA LYS A 30 -11.16 -5.57 10.31
C LYS A 30 -10.04 -5.65 11.37
N PRO A 31 -9.21 -6.69 11.39
CA PRO A 31 -8.08 -6.74 12.31
C PRO A 31 -7.15 -5.55 12.04
N PRO A 32 -6.52 -4.95 13.08
CA PRO A 32 -5.66 -3.79 12.90
C PRO A 32 -4.53 -4.15 11.95
N LYS A 33 -4.47 -3.45 10.81
CA LYS A 33 -3.48 -3.69 9.76
C LYS A 33 -2.06 -3.57 10.34
N PRO A 34 -1.19 -4.59 10.27
CA PRO A 34 0.21 -4.40 10.62
C PRO A 34 0.85 -3.39 9.65
N LEU A 35 1.15 -2.20 10.17
CA LEU A 35 1.60 -1.05 9.39
C LEU A 35 3.13 -1.01 9.36
N VAL A 36 3.75 -1.54 8.30
CA VAL A 36 5.19 -1.37 8.09
C VAL A 36 5.46 0.06 7.63
N ARG A 37 6.07 0.88 8.50
CA ARG A 37 6.49 2.24 8.20
C ARG A 37 7.94 2.24 7.71
N LYS A 38 8.17 2.76 6.49
CA LYS A 38 9.51 2.98 5.94
C LYS A 38 9.79 4.48 5.84
N SER A 39 10.94 4.92 6.36
CA SER A 39 11.41 6.30 6.27
C SER A 39 12.80 6.37 5.65
N LYS A 40 13.08 7.45 4.92
CA LYS A 40 14.39 7.78 4.32
C LYS A 40 14.80 9.17 4.82
N LEU A 41 16.01 9.27 5.37
CA LEU A 41 16.66 10.52 5.79
C LEU A 41 17.86 10.78 4.89
N VAL A 42 18.00 12.02 4.39
CA VAL A 42 19.05 12.41 3.45
C VAL A 42 19.70 13.71 3.91
N LEU A 43 20.83 13.62 4.59
CA LEU A 43 21.63 14.77 4.99
C LEU A 43 22.60 15.11 3.86
N VAL A 44 22.59 16.37 3.41
CA VAL A 44 23.45 16.83 2.33
C VAL A 44 24.22 18.06 2.77
N ASP A 45 25.55 17.97 2.71
CA ASP A 45 26.41 19.14 2.83
C ASP A 45 26.73 19.67 1.44
N LEU A 46 26.42 20.94 1.20
CA LEU A 46 26.66 21.59 -0.08
C LEU A 46 27.91 22.44 0.00
N ALA A 47 28.71 22.36 -1.06
CA ALA A 47 29.86 23.22 -1.29
C ALA A 47 29.52 24.71 -1.21
N GLY A 48 30.56 25.53 -1.09
CA GLY A 48 30.45 26.98 -1.08
C GLY A 48 29.70 27.53 -2.30
N SER A 49 28.79 28.46 -2.06
CA SER A 49 27.99 29.12 -3.10
C SER A 49 28.64 30.39 -3.64
N GLU A 50 29.87 30.69 -3.22
CA GLU A 50 30.62 31.85 -3.66
C GLU A 50 30.98 31.80 -5.14
N ARG A 51 31.01 32.99 -5.74
CA ARG A 51 31.36 33.14 -7.15
C ARG A 51 32.84 32.87 -7.36
N VAL A 52 33.14 32.07 -8.38
CA VAL A 52 34.50 31.75 -8.85
C VAL A 52 35.38 32.99 -9.03
N GLN A 53 34.82 34.11 -9.50
CA GLN A 53 35.57 35.36 -9.67
C GLN A 53 36.11 35.95 -8.35
N LYS A 54 35.53 35.60 -7.21
CA LYS A 54 35.97 36.06 -5.88
C LYS A 54 36.86 35.05 -5.17
N SER A 55 37.01 33.83 -5.70
CA SER A 55 37.81 32.78 -5.06
C SER A 55 39.31 32.92 -5.35
N GLY A 56 39.70 33.71 -6.37
CA GLY A 56 41.11 33.87 -6.76
C GLY A 56 41.74 32.57 -7.26
N SER A 57 40.93 31.60 -7.68
CA SER A 57 41.40 30.28 -8.10
C SER A 57 41.98 30.32 -9.51
N GLU A 58 43.16 29.73 -9.70
CA GLU A 58 43.84 29.64 -11.00
C GLU A 58 44.10 28.17 -11.40
N GLY A 59 44.31 27.94 -12.70
CA GLY A 59 44.64 26.61 -13.23
C GLY A 59 43.61 25.53 -12.87
N HIS A 60 44.06 24.42 -12.30
CA HIS A 60 43.20 23.29 -11.95
C HIS A 60 42.13 23.64 -10.90
N MET A 61 42.44 24.54 -9.96
CA MET A 61 41.50 24.98 -8.92
C MET A 61 40.32 25.77 -9.53
N LEU A 62 40.57 26.48 -10.64
CA LEU A 62 39.53 27.20 -11.37
C LEU A 62 38.53 26.24 -12.02
N GLU A 63 39.02 25.16 -12.63
CA GLU A 63 38.16 24.14 -13.25
C GLU A 63 37.31 23.42 -12.20
N GLU A 64 37.88 23.07 -11.06
CA GLU A 64 37.11 22.51 -9.94
C GLU A 64 36.03 23.46 -9.44
N ALA A 65 36.38 24.74 -9.22
CA ALA A 65 35.44 25.76 -8.78
C ALA A 65 34.28 25.98 -9.78
N LYS A 66 34.54 25.83 -11.09
CA LYS A 66 33.50 25.84 -12.13
C LYS A 66 32.55 24.66 -12.00
N PHE A 67 33.06 23.43 -11.82
CA PHE A 67 32.21 22.25 -11.65
C PHE A 67 31.35 22.30 -10.39
N ILE A 68 31.90 22.79 -9.28
CA ILE A 68 31.16 23.04 -8.04
C ILE A 68 30.00 24.00 -8.31
N ASN A 69 30.30 25.16 -8.90
CA ASN A 69 29.31 26.18 -9.20
C ASN A 69 28.28 25.74 -10.24
N LEU A 70 28.64 24.86 -11.18
CA LEU A 70 27.70 24.29 -12.15
C LEU A 70 26.61 23.49 -11.45
N SER A 71 26.98 22.64 -10.49
CA SER A 71 26.01 21.83 -9.73
C SER A 71 25.09 22.68 -8.85
N LEU A 72 25.62 23.72 -8.20
CA LEU A 72 24.84 24.66 -7.39
C LEU A 72 23.95 25.57 -8.24
N SER A 73 24.42 25.98 -9.42
CA SER A 73 23.62 26.75 -10.38
C SER A 73 22.45 25.93 -10.93
N ALA A 74 22.68 24.66 -11.27
CA ALA A 74 21.63 23.74 -11.68
C ALA A 74 20.59 23.54 -10.57
N LEU A 75 21.04 23.43 -9.31
CA LEU A 75 20.14 23.37 -8.15
C LEU A 75 19.28 24.64 -8.02
N GLY A 76 19.89 25.82 -8.16
CA GLY A 76 19.16 27.10 -8.16
C GLY A 76 18.12 27.19 -9.27
N LYS A 77 18.44 26.74 -10.49
CA LYS A 77 17.46 26.67 -11.60
C LYS A 77 16.29 25.76 -11.28
N CYS A 78 16.54 24.59 -10.68
CA CYS A 78 15.48 23.66 -10.28
C CYS A 78 14.55 24.28 -9.24
N ILE A 79 15.11 24.92 -8.21
CA ILE A 79 14.33 25.57 -7.15
C ILE A 79 13.48 26.71 -7.70
N ASN A 80 14.03 27.54 -8.58
CA ASN A 80 13.27 28.63 -9.20
C ASN A 80 12.11 28.09 -10.03
N ALA A 81 12.37 27.09 -10.89
CA ALA A 81 11.34 26.45 -11.69
C ALA A 81 10.23 25.81 -10.83
N LEU A 82 10.60 25.22 -9.68
CA LEU A 82 9.65 24.64 -8.74
C LEU A 82 8.84 25.70 -7.98
N ALA A 83 9.47 26.79 -7.54
CA ALA A 83 8.80 27.91 -6.87
C ALA A 83 7.78 28.61 -7.80
N GLU A 84 8.08 28.67 -9.10
CA GLU A 84 7.23 29.24 -10.14
C GLU A 84 6.17 28.24 -10.67
N ASN A 85 6.12 27.01 -10.17
CA ASN A 85 5.26 25.93 -10.67
C ASN A 85 5.42 25.68 -12.19
N SER A 86 6.64 25.81 -12.70
CA SER A 86 6.95 25.53 -14.10
C SER A 86 6.61 24.08 -14.47
N ALA A 87 6.09 23.89 -15.68
CA ALA A 87 5.77 22.56 -16.22
C ALA A 87 7.03 21.68 -16.37
N HIS A 88 8.18 22.30 -16.63
CA HIS A 88 9.45 21.60 -16.77
C HIS A 88 10.46 22.09 -15.73
N VAL A 89 11.01 21.16 -14.96
CA VAL A 89 12.08 21.40 -13.99
C VAL A 89 13.35 20.69 -14.48
N PRO A 90 14.48 21.40 -14.67
CA PRO A 90 15.70 20.86 -15.28
C PRO A 90 16.53 20.00 -14.31
N ILE A 91 15.89 19.04 -13.65
CA ILE A 91 16.48 18.15 -12.64
C ILE A 91 17.64 17.33 -13.21
N ARG A 92 17.68 17.15 -14.54
CA ARG A 92 18.70 16.35 -15.22
C ARG A 92 20.01 17.10 -15.47
N ASP A 93 20.09 18.41 -15.24
CA ASP A 93 21.25 19.24 -15.60
C ASP A 93 22.51 18.93 -14.77
N SER A 94 22.35 18.32 -13.58
CA SER A 94 23.50 17.90 -12.76
C SER A 94 23.25 16.57 -12.05
N LYS A 95 24.33 15.89 -11.63
CA LYS A 95 24.23 14.69 -10.79
C LYS A 95 23.57 15.01 -9.44
N LEU A 96 23.89 16.16 -8.87
CA LEU A 96 23.33 16.63 -7.59
C LEU A 96 21.81 16.77 -7.64
N THR A 97 21.29 17.46 -8.66
CA THR A 97 19.85 17.65 -8.84
C THR A 97 19.12 16.34 -9.09
N ARG A 98 19.73 15.38 -9.80
CA ARG A 98 19.17 14.03 -9.99
C ARG A 98 19.06 13.25 -8.68
N LEU A 99 20.08 13.33 -7.82
CA LEU A 99 20.06 12.69 -6.50
C LEU A 99 19.01 13.31 -5.59
N LEU A 100 18.80 14.63 -5.70
CA LEU A 100 17.88 15.40 -4.88
C LEU A 100 16.47 15.54 -5.48
N ARG A 101 16.18 14.89 -6.60
CA ARG A 101 14.87 14.93 -7.26
C ARG A 101 13.72 14.61 -6.31
N ASP A 102 13.88 13.55 -5.53
CA ASP A 102 12.82 13.09 -4.62
C ASP A 102 12.65 14.07 -3.43
N SER A 103 13.71 14.82 -3.09
CA SER A 103 13.70 15.87 -2.05
C SER A 103 13.06 17.17 -2.55
N PHE A 104 13.17 17.46 -3.84
CA PHE A 104 12.73 18.71 -4.44
C PHE A 104 11.61 18.49 -5.48
N GLY A 105 10.34 18.67 -5.05
CA GLY A 105 9.16 18.54 -5.90
C GLY A 105 8.44 17.18 -5.78
N GLY A 106 8.92 16.30 -4.90
CA GLY A 106 8.31 15.00 -4.56
C GLY A 106 7.54 15.02 -3.23
N THR A 107 7.49 13.86 -2.56
CA THR A 107 6.71 13.62 -1.32
C THR A 107 7.42 13.98 -0.02
N ALA A 108 8.31 14.94 -0.14
CA ALA A 108 9.29 15.22 0.88
C ALA A 108 8.97 16.61 1.55
N LYS A 109 8.66 16.62 2.86
CA LYS A 109 8.98 17.66 3.91
C LYS A 109 10.43 18.22 3.98
N THR A 110 10.85 19.00 2.99
CA THR A 110 12.24 19.41 2.85
C THR A 110 12.56 20.64 3.72
N SER A 111 13.73 20.66 4.37
CA SER A 111 14.24 21.81 5.14
C SER A 111 15.56 22.29 4.56
N LEU A 112 15.85 23.58 4.66
CA LEU A 112 17.10 24.16 4.19
C LEU A 112 17.74 24.96 5.33
N ILE A 113 19.01 24.73 5.61
CA ILE A 113 19.78 25.55 6.55
C ILE A 113 20.66 26.50 5.75
N VAL A 114 20.42 27.78 5.96
CA VAL A 114 21.10 28.86 5.25
C VAL A 114 22.23 29.39 6.12
N THR A 115 23.47 29.20 5.69
CA THR A 115 24.68 29.64 6.40
C THR A 115 25.21 30.93 5.79
N ILE A 116 25.36 31.99 6.58
CA ILE A 116 25.81 33.31 6.11
C ILE A 116 27.02 33.81 6.90
N GLY A 117 27.84 34.65 6.27
CA GLY A 117 28.94 35.34 6.94
C GLY A 117 28.48 36.69 7.52
N PRO A 118 28.82 37.02 8.79
CA PRO A 118 28.38 38.27 9.43
C PRO A 118 29.15 39.52 8.97
N SER A 119 30.30 39.35 8.30
CA SER A 119 31.15 40.46 7.88
C SER A 119 30.54 41.27 6.72
N PRO A 120 30.68 42.61 6.70
CA PRO A 120 30.22 43.46 5.60
C PRO A 120 30.75 43.05 4.22
N ARG A 121 31.94 42.46 4.15
CA ARG A 121 32.54 41.94 2.90
C ARG A 121 31.72 40.83 2.24
N HIS A 122 30.86 40.15 3.01
CA HIS A 122 30.01 39.07 2.54
C HIS A 122 28.59 39.52 2.19
N ARG A 123 28.24 40.82 2.33
CA ARG A 123 26.88 41.34 2.11
C ARG A 123 26.22 40.81 0.83
N GLY A 124 26.91 40.85 -0.31
CA GLY A 124 26.36 40.38 -1.59
C GLY A 124 26.04 38.88 -1.61
N GLU A 125 26.90 38.05 -1.03
CA GLU A 125 26.67 36.60 -0.94
C GLU A 125 25.58 36.29 0.09
N THR A 126 25.58 36.98 1.23
CA THR A 126 24.54 36.88 2.27
C THR A 126 23.15 37.18 1.69
N THR A 127 22.99 38.27 0.94
CA THR A 127 21.72 38.59 0.28
C THR A 127 21.32 37.50 -0.70
N SER A 128 22.25 37.04 -1.55
CA SER A 128 21.97 35.98 -2.53
C SER A 128 21.51 34.67 -1.86
N THR A 129 22.13 34.35 -0.72
CA THR A 129 21.90 33.14 0.07
C THR A 129 20.54 33.21 0.81
N ILE A 130 20.17 34.36 1.35
CA ILE A 130 18.84 34.57 1.97
C ILE A 130 17.73 34.50 0.93
N LEU A 131 17.89 35.18 -0.21
CA LEU A 131 16.90 35.17 -1.30
C LEU A 131 16.70 33.74 -1.84
N PHE A 132 17.77 32.94 -1.89
CA PHE A 132 17.68 31.53 -2.23
C PHE A 132 16.83 30.75 -1.23
N GLY A 133 17.04 30.98 0.08
CA GLY A 133 16.22 30.37 1.14
C GLY A 133 14.73 30.69 1.00
N GLN A 134 14.39 31.95 0.73
CA GLN A 134 13.00 32.38 0.52
C GLN A 134 12.33 31.69 -0.68
N ARG A 135 13.07 31.44 -1.76
CA ARG A 135 12.52 30.69 -2.92
C ARG A 135 12.25 29.23 -2.60
N VAL A 136 13.09 28.61 -1.77
CA VAL A 136 12.86 27.23 -1.31
C VAL A 136 11.60 27.16 -0.46
N GLU A 137 11.36 28.13 0.42
CA GLU A 137 10.12 28.18 1.22
C GLU A 137 8.86 28.12 0.34
N ASN A 138 8.80 28.95 -0.72
CA ASN A 138 7.66 28.99 -1.65
C ASN A 138 7.47 27.69 -2.45
N MET A 139 8.53 26.91 -2.62
CA MET A 139 8.50 25.63 -3.32
C MET A 139 7.91 24.49 -2.45
N LEU A 140 8.01 24.54 -1.12
CA LEU A 140 7.77 23.41 -0.20
C LEU A 140 6.27 23.06 -0.01
N ARG A 141 5.56 22.77 -1.10
CA ARG A 141 4.23 22.15 -1.06
C ARG A 141 4.41 20.64 -1.10
N ILE A 142 4.13 19.97 0.02
CA ILE A 142 4.14 18.50 0.09
C ILE A 142 3.10 18.00 -0.92
N LYS A 143 3.54 17.29 -1.96
CA LYS A 143 2.64 16.49 -2.79
C LYS A 143 2.45 15.14 -2.10
N ASP A 144 1.22 14.73 -1.85
CA ASP A 144 0.95 13.38 -1.39
C ASP A 144 1.07 12.41 -2.58
N GLU A 145 1.94 11.40 -2.47
CA GLU A 145 2.06 10.33 -3.46
C GLU A 145 1.60 9.04 -2.80
N PHE A 146 0.65 8.39 -3.47
CA PHE A 146 0.10 7.11 -3.05
C PHE A 146 0.97 5.98 -3.60
N ASP A 147 1.41 5.08 -2.71
CA ASP A 147 2.12 3.87 -3.11
C ASP A 147 1.12 2.83 -3.65
N TYR A 148 0.73 3.01 -4.90
CA TYR A 148 -0.19 2.12 -5.62
C TYR A 148 0.35 0.70 -5.73
N LYS A 149 1.68 0.50 -5.79
CA LYS A 149 2.28 -0.84 -5.89
C LYS A 149 2.10 -1.62 -4.60
N SER A 150 2.39 -1.00 -3.46
CA SER A 150 2.14 -1.63 -2.15
C SER A 150 0.65 -1.81 -1.87
N LEU A 151 -0.22 -0.93 -2.39
CA LEU A 151 -1.67 -1.12 -2.32
C LEU A 151 -2.12 -2.34 -3.15
N ALA A 152 -1.72 -2.41 -4.42
CA ALA A 152 -2.04 -3.52 -5.32
C ALA A 152 -1.60 -4.87 -4.75
N LYS A 153 -0.34 -4.98 -4.30
CA LYS A 153 0.16 -6.23 -3.69
C LYS A 153 -0.62 -6.67 -2.45
N ARG A 154 -1.15 -5.72 -1.67
CA ARG A 154 -1.99 -6.05 -0.50
C ARG A 154 -3.39 -6.49 -0.91
N LEU A 155 -3.97 -5.85 -1.92
CA LEU A 155 -5.26 -6.23 -2.47
C LEU A 155 -5.19 -7.65 -3.06
N GLU A 156 -4.11 -7.97 -3.76
CA GLU A 156 -3.82 -9.32 -4.29
C GLU A 156 -3.77 -10.36 -3.16
N ILE A 157 -3.00 -10.12 -2.09
CA ILE A 157 -2.96 -11.02 -0.92
C ILE A 157 -4.34 -11.18 -0.26
N GLN A 158 -5.17 -10.14 -0.24
CA GLN A 158 -6.53 -10.22 0.31
C GLN A 158 -7.45 -11.04 -0.59
N LEU A 159 -7.31 -10.89 -1.92
CA LEU A 159 -8.05 -11.67 -2.90
C LEU A 159 -7.74 -13.15 -2.74
N ASP A 160 -6.46 -13.54 -2.68
CA ASP A 160 -6.04 -14.93 -2.52
C ASP A 160 -6.62 -15.57 -1.24
N LYS A 161 -6.63 -14.82 -0.13
CA LYS A 161 -7.21 -15.28 1.14
C LYS A 161 -8.71 -15.49 1.04
N LEU A 162 -9.43 -14.56 0.41
CA LEU A 162 -10.88 -14.67 0.23
C LEU A 162 -11.22 -15.85 -0.68
N VAL A 163 -10.46 -16.04 -1.76
CA VAL A 163 -10.64 -17.16 -2.69
C VAL A 163 -10.46 -18.49 -1.97
N ALA A 164 -9.36 -18.65 -1.22
CA ALA A 164 -9.10 -19.88 -0.48
C ALA A 164 -10.17 -20.19 0.59
N GLU A 165 -10.71 -19.16 1.25
CA GLU A 165 -11.80 -19.34 2.22
C GLU A 165 -13.11 -19.74 1.53
N ASN A 166 -13.42 -19.12 0.39
CA ASN A 166 -14.63 -19.43 -0.38
C ASN A 166 -14.58 -20.86 -0.95
N GLU A 167 -13.44 -21.29 -1.47
CA GLU A 167 -13.22 -22.68 -1.92
C GLU A 167 -13.43 -23.70 -0.80
N ARG A 168 -12.97 -23.39 0.43
CA ARG A 168 -13.21 -24.25 1.60
C ARG A 168 -14.68 -24.33 1.97
N GLN A 169 -15.38 -23.21 1.96
CA GLN A 169 -16.81 -23.16 2.26
C GLN A 169 -17.62 -23.91 1.20
N GLN A 170 -17.30 -23.73 -0.08
CA GLN A 170 -17.94 -24.46 -1.17
C GLN A 170 -17.73 -25.96 -1.02
N LYS A 171 -16.49 -26.40 -0.76
CA LYS A 171 -16.21 -27.81 -0.55
C LYS A 171 -16.98 -28.39 0.64
N ALA A 172 -17.01 -27.69 1.77
CA ALA A 172 -17.76 -28.14 2.95
C ALA A 172 -19.27 -28.23 2.68
N PHE A 173 -19.81 -27.32 1.86
CA PHE A 173 -21.19 -27.37 1.42
C PHE A 173 -21.45 -28.57 0.49
N ASP A 174 -20.56 -28.82 -0.48
CA ASP A 174 -20.68 -29.95 -1.40
C ASP A 174 -20.61 -31.30 -0.64
N ASP A 175 -19.69 -31.43 0.32
CA ASP A 175 -19.56 -32.60 1.21
C ASP A 175 -20.85 -32.82 2.05
N GLU A 176 -21.51 -31.74 2.50
CA GLU A 176 -22.79 -31.82 3.21
C GLU A 176 -23.93 -32.27 2.30
N VAL A 177 -24.01 -31.71 1.09
CA VAL A 177 -25.02 -32.10 0.10
C VAL A 177 -24.88 -33.58 -0.26
N GLU A 178 -23.65 -34.07 -0.47
CA GLU A 178 -23.40 -35.47 -0.77
C GLU A 178 -23.84 -36.40 0.36
N ARG A 179 -23.53 -36.04 1.61
CA ARG A 179 -23.99 -36.78 2.80
C ARG A 179 -25.52 -36.84 2.88
N ILE A 180 -26.20 -35.71 2.72
CA ILE A 180 -27.67 -35.65 2.78
C ILE A 180 -28.29 -36.50 1.67
N ASN A 181 -27.74 -36.44 0.45
CA ASN A 181 -28.20 -37.25 -0.67
C ASN A 181 -28.02 -38.75 -0.40
N LEU A 182 -26.87 -39.15 0.14
CA LEU A 182 -26.62 -40.54 0.49
C LEU A 182 -27.59 -41.04 1.58
N GLU A 183 -27.84 -40.23 2.61
CA GLU A 183 -28.80 -40.57 3.66
C GLU A 183 -30.23 -40.69 3.10
N ALA A 184 -30.65 -39.75 2.25
CA ALA A 184 -31.96 -39.81 1.59
C ALA A 184 -32.09 -41.08 0.74
N GLN A 185 -31.06 -41.44 -0.01
CA GLN A 185 -31.07 -42.61 -0.89
C GLN A 185 -31.10 -43.93 -0.10
N ASN A 186 -30.38 -44.00 1.03
CA ASN A 186 -30.46 -45.12 1.95
C ASN A 186 -31.87 -45.28 2.54
N ARG A 187 -32.50 -44.17 2.96
CA ARG A 187 -33.88 -44.19 3.49
C ARG A 187 -34.89 -44.63 2.43
N VAL A 188 -34.75 -44.17 1.18
CA VAL A 188 -35.61 -44.62 0.07
C VAL A 188 -35.45 -46.12 -0.15
N SER A 189 -34.20 -46.60 -0.21
CA SER A 189 -33.90 -48.03 -0.42
C SER A 189 -34.44 -48.92 0.71
N GLU A 190 -34.38 -48.44 1.96
CA GLU A 190 -34.92 -49.15 3.12
C GLU A 190 -36.46 -49.24 3.05
N VAL A 191 -37.13 -48.14 2.69
CA VAL A 191 -38.59 -48.13 2.51
C VAL A 191 -39.01 -49.05 1.37
N GLU A 192 -38.29 -49.06 0.25
CA GLU A 192 -38.56 -49.96 -0.88
C GLU A 192 -38.42 -51.44 -0.51
N ARG A 193 -37.37 -51.81 0.25
CA ARG A 193 -37.21 -53.18 0.78
C ARG A 193 -38.35 -53.56 1.71
N ASN A 194 -38.66 -52.71 2.68
CA ASN A 194 -39.75 -52.96 3.63
C ASN A 194 -41.10 -53.11 2.94
N PHE A 195 -41.36 -52.30 1.90
CA PHE A 195 -42.57 -52.40 1.09
C PHE A 195 -42.63 -53.73 0.31
N THR A 196 -41.51 -54.14 -0.31
CA THR A 196 -41.42 -55.41 -1.03
C THR A 196 -41.66 -56.60 -0.10
N ASP A 197 -41.02 -56.62 1.07
CA ASP A 197 -41.19 -57.67 2.08
C ASP A 197 -42.64 -57.76 2.60
N ALA A 198 -43.29 -56.60 2.79
CA ALA A 198 -44.70 -56.55 3.19
C ALA A 198 -45.63 -57.11 2.10
N LEU A 199 -45.37 -56.80 0.84
CA LEU A 199 -46.15 -57.29 -0.30
C LEU A 199 -46.04 -58.82 -0.43
N GLU A 200 -44.84 -59.38 -0.25
CA GLU A 200 -44.63 -60.83 -0.28
C GLU A 200 -45.36 -61.54 0.86
N LYS A 201 -45.33 -60.99 2.08
CA LYS A 201 -46.07 -61.54 3.22
C LYS A 201 -47.57 -61.57 2.97
N GLU A 202 -48.15 -60.49 2.45
CA GLU A 202 -49.59 -60.46 2.16
C GLU A 202 -49.96 -61.42 1.02
N ARG A 203 -49.09 -61.56 0.00
CA ARG A 203 -49.27 -62.55 -1.08
C ARG A 203 -49.30 -63.98 -0.53
N LEU A 204 -48.35 -64.33 0.34
CA LEU A 204 -48.28 -65.65 1.00
C LEU A 204 -49.53 -65.90 1.85
N LYS A 205 -49.97 -64.90 2.61
CA LYS A 205 -51.17 -64.98 3.45
C LYS A 205 -52.43 -65.22 2.61
N CYS A 206 -52.65 -64.44 1.56
CA CYS A 206 -53.77 -64.61 0.64
C CYS A 206 -53.76 -66.01 -0.03
N HIS A 207 -52.57 -66.49 -0.42
CA HIS A 207 -52.41 -67.84 -0.97
C HIS A 207 -52.79 -68.94 0.04
N MET A 208 -52.39 -68.80 1.30
CA MET A 208 -52.78 -69.72 2.37
C MET A 208 -54.29 -69.72 2.62
N GLU A 209 -54.91 -68.54 2.72
CA GLU A 209 -56.35 -68.38 2.91
C GLU A 209 -57.16 -69.00 1.75
N TYR A 210 -56.68 -68.87 0.51
CA TYR A 210 -57.25 -69.54 -0.66
C TYR A 210 -57.17 -71.07 -0.54
N MET A 211 -55.99 -71.61 -0.22
CA MET A 211 -55.78 -73.05 -0.06
C MET A 211 -56.62 -73.65 1.08
N GLU A 212 -56.79 -72.92 2.19
CA GLU A 212 -57.69 -73.32 3.27
C GLU A 212 -59.16 -73.31 2.85
N SER A 213 -59.57 -72.33 2.04
CA SER A 213 -60.94 -72.24 1.52
C SER A 213 -61.26 -73.39 0.57
N VAL A 214 -60.31 -73.77 -0.29
CA VAL A 214 -60.44 -74.95 -1.17
C VAL A 214 -60.60 -76.23 -0.35
N LYS A 215 -59.80 -76.42 0.70
CA LYS A 215 -59.91 -77.59 1.60
C LYS A 215 -61.25 -77.70 2.35
N LYS A 216 -61.98 -76.60 2.54
CA LYS A 216 -63.29 -76.61 3.21
C LYS A 216 -64.45 -76.97 2.27
N LEU A 217 -64.21 -77.01 0.97
CA LEU A 217 -65.21 -77.29 -0.07
C LEU A 217 -65.17 -78.75 -0.56
N GLU A 218 -64.14 -79.53 -0.19
CA GLU A 218 -64.03 -80.99 -0.35
C GLU A 218 -64.61 -81.72 0.87
#